data_AF-A0A2V7U4Z9-F1
#
_entry.id   AF-A0A2V7U4Z9-F1
#
_cell.length_a   1.000
_cell.length_b   1.000
_cell.length_c   1.000
_cell.angle_alpha   90.00
_cell.angle_beta   90.00
_cell.angle_gamma   90.00
#
_symmetry.space_group_name_H-M   'P 1'
#
loop_
_entity.id
_entity.type
_entity.pdbx_description
1 polymer ?
#
loop_
_entity_poly.entity_id
_entity_poly.type
_entity_poly.pdbx_seq_one_letter_code
_entity_poly.pdbx_strand_id
1 'polypeptide(L)'
;MLADEMTSDLRAVRAAALSEAAASGRPVTKALVSKDVRFGSLTALVGGAVDTAGVDGVDPDLRVRPFFAHGGTISIREFVVGALNNEMGMQAVDPELYAAAHSGTRITTPAGMVLDGSLDKVEGPLAADAAADPDGDGVTNEVPTSLVDYLEFYLLNYFKPATCEQNHETARGRRILQQIGCTVCHRANLPVARDRRVADVETVYDPAQGTTTARCARLS
;
A
#
# COMPACT_ATOMS: atom_id res chain seq x y z
N MET A 1 5.52 0.91 -3.39
CA MET A 1 4.76 1.92 -2.60
C MET A 1 5.13 1.76 -1.13
N LEU A 2 4.81 2.75 -0.28
CA LEU A 2 5.14 2.70 1.15
C LEU A 2 4.65 1.42 1.84
N ALA A 3 3.40 1.02 1.61
CA ALA A 3 2.83 -0.21 2.17
C ALA A 3 3.56 -1.48 1.71
N ASP A 4 4.08 -1.52 0.47
CA ASP A 4 4.84 -2.67 -0.04
C ASP A 4 6.20 -2.78 0.68
N GLU A 5 6.87 -1.65 0.91
CA GLU A 5 8.13 -1.62 1.67
C GLU A 5 7.90 -2.08 3.11
N MET A 6 6.87 -1.56 3.76
CA MET A 6 6.54 -1.95 5.13
C MET A 6 6.16 -3.43 5.21
N THR A 7 5.34 -3.94 4.29
CA THR A 7 5.02 -5.36 4.19
C THR A 7 6.29 -6.21 4.04
N SER A 8 7.21 -5.79 3.17
CA SER A 8 8.47 -6.51 2.94
C SER A 8 9.32 -6.57 4.20
N ASP A 9 9.44 -5.44 4.92
CA ASP A 9 10.16 -5.36 6.19
C ASP A 9 9.55 -6.30 7.24
N LEU A 10 8.23 -6.27 7.42
CA LEU A 10 7.52 -7.10 8.40
C LEU A 10 7.67 -8.59 8.09
N ARG A 11 7.54 -8.98 6.82
CA ARG A 11 7.73 -10.37 6.38
C ARG A 11 9.19 -10.81 6.50
N ALA A 12 10.16 -9.90 6.32
CA ALA A 12 11.58 -10.19 6.58
C ALA A 12 11.84 -10.44 8.08
N VAL A 13 11.21 -9.68 8.98
CA VAL A 13 11.28 -9.95 10.43
C VAL A 13 10.74 -11.33 10.77
N ARG A 14 9.59 -11.72 10.19
CA ARG A 14 9.02 -13.07 10.36
C ARG A 14 9.99 -14.16 9.89
N ALA A 15 10.57 -14.01 8.70
CA ALA A 15 11.53 -14.97 8.16
C ALA A 15 12.79 -15.08 9.06
N ALA A 16 13.29 -13.96 9.56
CA ALA A 16 14.42 -13.95 10.49
C ALA A 16 14.10 -14.65 11.81
N ALA A 17 12.91 -14.42 12.38
CA ALA A 17 12.47 -15.10 13.61
C ALA A 17 12.40 -16.63 13.42
N LEU A 18 11.83 -17.08 12.30
CA LEU A 18 11.77 -18.52 11.96
C LEU A 18 13.16 -19.14 11.81
N SER A 19 14.07 -18.48 11.10
CA SER A 19 15.44 -18.96 10.93
C SER A 19 16.19 -19.06 12.26
N GLU A 20 16.02 -18.08 13.15
CA GLU A 20 16.66 -18.07 14.46
C GLU A 20 16.05 -19.11 15.42
N ALA A 21 14.74 -19.31 15.39
CA ALA A 21 14.08 -20.34 16.19
C ALA A 21 14.53 -21.75 15.78
N ALA A 22 14.66 -21.98 14.47
CA ALA A 22 15.19 -23.24 13.93
C ALA A 22 16.65 -23.47 14.32
N ALA A 23 17.49 -22.44 14.25
CA ALA A 23 18.91 -22.54 14.60
C ALA A 23 19.16 -22.72 16.11
N SER A 24 18.37 -22.05 16.95
CA SER A 24 18.54 -22.07 18.41
C SER A 24 17.80 -23.23 19.10
N GLY A 25 16.84 -23.86 18.41
CA GLY A 25 15.97 -24.88 18.99
C GLY A 25 15.03 -24.32 20.07
N ARG A 26 14.78 -23.00 20.08
CA ARG A 26 13.93 -22.32 21.07
C ARG A 26 12.96 -21.34 20.39
N PRO A 27 11.79 -21.05 20.98
CA PRO A 27 10.93 -19.97 20.51
C PRO A 27 11.66 -18.63 20.48
N VAL A 28 11.44 -17.84 19.42
CA VAL A 28 12.06 -16.51 19.23
C VAL A 28 10.98 -15.47 19.01
N THR A 29 10.93 -14.47 19.88
CA THR A 29 10.03 -13.31 19.74
C THR A 29 10.78 -12.13 19.11
N LYS A 30 10.20 -11.52 18.07
CA LYS A 30 10.74 -10.30 17.45
C LYS A 30 9.68 -9.21 17.38
N ALA A 31 10.11 -7.98 17.67
CA ALA A 31 9.29 -6.79 17.48
C ALA A 31 9.10 -6.50 15.98
N LEU A 32 7.89 -6.10 15.61
CA LEU A 32 7.51 -5.75 14.26
C LEU A 32 7.52 -4.23 14.13
N VAL A 33 8.53 -3.71 13.42
CA VAL A 33 8.71 -2.26 13.22
C VAL A 33 9.11 -2.01 11.78
N SER A 34 8.45 -1.07 11.13
CA SER A 34 8.88 -0.55 9.82
C SER A 34 8.56 0.93 9.72
N LYS A 35 9.49 1.71 9.13
CA LYS A 35 9.39 3.16 9.00
C LYS A 35 9.04 3.86 10.33
N ASP A 36 9.62 3.34 11.41
CA ASP A 36 9.39 3.73 12.80
C ASP A 36 7.94 3.62 13.32
N VAL A 37 7.08 2.89 12.61
CA VAL A 37 5.75 2.47 13.05
C VAL A 37 5.86 1.07 13.65
N ARG A 38 5.26 0.86 14.83
CA ARG A 38 5.23 -0.43 15.52
C ARG A 38 3.95 -1.19 15.15
N PHE A 39 4.09 -2.49 14.90
CA PHE A 39 3.03 -3.44 14.59
C PHE A 39 2.99 -4.59 15.61
N GLY A 40 3.37 -4.29 16.85
CA GLY A 40 3.48 -5.27 17.92
C GLY A 40 4.69 -6.20 17.77
N SER A 41 4.46 -7.51 17.94
CA SER A 41 5.49 -8.55 17.89
C SER A 41 4.93 -9.89 17.45
N LEU A 42 5.79 -10.77 16.95
CA LEU A 42 5.46 -12.17 16.68
C LEU A 42 6.43 -13.09 17.40
N THR A 43 6.01 -14.34 17.61
CA THR A 43 6.86 -15.39 18.16
C THR A 43 6.95 -16.56 17.18
N ALA A 44 8.14 -16.81 16.64
CA ALA A 44 8.41 -18.00 15.85
C ALA A 44 8.66 -19.20 16.79
N LEU A 45 7.99 -20.31 16.52
CA LEU A 45 8.12 -21.56 17.27
C LEU A 45 9.08 -22.51 16.56
N VAL A 46 9.70 -23.42 17.33
CA VAL A 46 10.71 -24.38 16.83
C VAL A 46 10.16 -25.29 15.71
N GLY A 47 8.84 -25.54 15.70
CA GLY A 47 8.17 -26.33 14.67
C GLY A 47 7.81 -25.58 13.39
N GLY A 48 8.26 -24.33 13.22
CA GLY A 48 7.98 -23.50 12.04
C GLY A 48 6.64 -22.75 12.07
N ALA A 49 5.82 -22.97 13.10
CA ALA A 49 4.63 -22.17 13.35
C ALA A 49 4.99 -20.77 13.87
N VAL A 50 4.13 -19.78 13.60
CA VAL A 50 4.29 -18.40 14.07
C VAL A 50 3.07 -18.02 14.90
N ASP A 51 3.30 -17.68 16.17
CA ASP A 51 2.31 -17.03 17.01
C ASP A 51 2.27 -15.52 16.69
N THR A 52 1.08 -15.07 16.30
CA THR A 52 0.80 -13.69 15.88
C THR A 52 -0.14 -12.97 16.85
N ALA A 53 -0.41 -13.52 18.04
CA ALA A 53 -1.28 -12.90 19.04
C ALA A 53 -0.81 -11.51 19.51
N GLY A 54 0.50 -11.23 19.37
CA GLY A 54 1.09 -9.92 19.66
C GLY A 54 1.16 -8.98 18.46
N VAL A 55 0.67 -9.37 17.27
CA VAL A 55 0.63 -8.51 16.08
C VAL A 55 -0.48 -7.47 16.27
N ASP A 56 -0.17 -6.22 15.93
CA ASP A 56 -1.09 -5.08 16.10
C ASP A 56 -1.11 -4.22 14.83
N GLY A 57 -2.29 -3.68 14.50
CA GLY A 57 -2.51 -2.79 13.36
C GLY A 57 -2.45 -3.43 11.96
N VAL A 58 -2.14 -4.71 11.84
CA VAL A 58 -2.18 -5.50 10.59
C VAL A 58 -2.65 -6.92 10.87
N ASP A 59 -3.12 -7.61 9.82
CA ASP A 59 -3.50 -9.01 9.92
C ASP A 59 -2.28 -9.94 10.12
N PRO A 60 -2.48 -11.19 10.56
CA PRO A 60 -1.41 -12.18 10.74
C PRO A 60 -0.54 -12.45 9.48
N ASP A 61 -1.04 -12.12 8.29
CA ASP A 61 -0.29 -12.22 7.04
C ASP A 61 0.80 -11.14 6.88
N LEU A 62 0.80 -10.15 7.77
CA LEU A 62 1.71 -9.00 7.85
C LEU A 62 1.63 -8.09 6.62
N ARG A 63 0.52 -8.11 5.89
CA ARG A 63 0.28 -7.23 4.75
C ARG A 63 -0.26 -5.88 5.24
N VAL A 64 0.44 -4.80 4.88
CA VAL A 64 -0.08 -3.45 5.07
C VAL A 64 -1.05 -3.13 3.93
N ARG A 65 -2.29 -2.78 4.27
CA ARG A 65 -3.38 -2.48 3.34
C ARG A 65 -3.70 -0.98 3.37
N PRO A 66 -3.23 -0.18 2.39
CA PRO A 66 -3.32 1.27 2.47
C PRO A 66 -4.66 1.85 1.99
N PHE A 67 -5.53 1.04 1.39
CA PHE A 67 -6.80 1.49 0.82
C PHE A 67 -7.98 1.06 1.70
N PHE A 68 -9.01 1.90 1.72
CA PHE A 68 -10.17 1.84 2.61
C PHE A 68 -9.83 2.05 4.10
N ALA A 69 -10.75 2.66 4.84
CA ALA A 69 -10.56 2.95 6.27
C ALA A 69 -10.37 1.68 7.13
N HIS A 70 -10.88 0.55 6.65
CA HIS A 70 -10.76 -0.77 7.30
C HIS A 70 -9.60 -1.61 6.75
N GLY A 71 -8.80 -1.09 5.81
CA GLY A 71 -7.71 -1.84 5.16
C GLY A 71 -8.23 -2.96 4.26
N GLY A 72 -8.91 -2.60 3.16
CA GLY A 72 -9.57 -3.56 2.27
C GLY A 72 -8.66 -4.16 1.21
N THR A 73 -7.87 -3.33 0.53
CA THR A 73 -7.09 -3.75 -0.66
C THR A 73 -5.62 -3.37 -0.57
N ILE A 74 -4.80 -4.02 -1.39
CA ILE A 74 -3.33 -3.96 -1.29
C ILE A 74 -2.69 -3.06 -2.33
N SER A 75 -3.41 -2.64 -3.36
CA SER A 75 -2.87 -1.89 -4.50
C SER A 75 -3.85 -0.85 -5.07
N ILE A 76 -3.30 0.17 -5.77
CA ILE A 76 -4.11 1.15 -6.52
C ILE A 76 -4.96 0.45 -7.57
N ARG A 77 -4.39 -0.54 -8.27
CA ARG A 77 -5.05 -1.29 -9.33
C ARG A 77 -6.29 -2.02 -8.83
N GLU A 78 -6.13 -2.77 -7.74
CA GLU A 78 -7.23 -3.47 -7.06
C GLU A 78 -8.30 -2.49 -6.56
N PHE A 79 -7.88 -1.37 -5.96
CA PHE A 79 -8.80 -0.31 -5.54
C PHE A 79 -9.60 0.27 -6.72
N VAL A 80 -8.96 0.56 -7.85
CA VAL A 80 -9.61 1.11 -9.05
C VAL A 80 -10.62 0.11 -9.62
N VAL A 81 -10.20 -1.14 -9.84
CA VAL A 81 -11.07 -2.19 -10.39
C VAL A 81 -12.28 -2.42 -9.48
N GLY A 82 -12.06 -2.54 -8.17
CA GLY A 82 -13.13 -2.70 -7.20
C GLY A 82 -14.08 -1.50 -7.14
N ALA A 83 -13.56 -0.27 -7.17
CA ALA A 83 -14.39 0.94 -7.15
C ALA A 83 -15.22 1.12 -8.42
N LEU A 84 -14.65 0.83 -9.60
CA LEU A 84 -15.40 0.84 -10.87
C LEU A 84 -16.62 -0.07 -10.78
N ASN A 85 -16.43 -1.31 -10.29
CA ASN A 85 -17.51 -2.26 -10.18
C ASN A 85 -18.51 -1.91 -9.06
N ASN A 86 -18.01 -1.78 -7.83
CA ASN A 86 -18.85 -1.73 -6.63
C ASN A 86 -19.54 -0.37 -6.44
N GLU A 87 -18.97 0.72 -6.98
CA GLU A 87 -19.48 2.08 -6.76
C GLU A 87 -20.01 2.72 -8.05
N MET A 88 -19.44 2.38 -9.20
CA MET A 88 -19.83 2.98 -10.48
C MET A 88 -20.63 2.04 -11.38
N GLY A 89 -20.79 0.77 -11.00
CA GLY A 89 -21.47 -0.24 -11.81
C GLY A 89 -20.77 -0.50 -13.15
N MET A 90 -19.45 -0.28 -13.22
CA MET A 90 -18.65 -0.48 -14.43
C MET A 90 -17.70 -1.66 -14.28
N GLN A 91 -17.67 -2.54 -15.28
CA GLN A 91 -16.93 -3.78 -15.25
C GLN A 91 -15.58 -3.66 -15.95
N ALA A 92 -14.51 -3.72 -15.17
CA ALA A 92 -13.15 -3.67 -15.71
C ALA A 92 -12.62 -5.03 -16.14
N VAL A 93 -11.92 -5.04 -17.28
CA VAL A 93 -11.16 -6.20 -17.76
C VAL A 93 -9.71 -6.05 -17.34
N ASP A 94 -9.25 -6.89 -16.43
CA ASP A 94 -7.88 -6.84 -15.90
C ASP A 94 -7.27 -8.24 -15.76
N PRO A 95 -6.56 -8.74 -16.79
CA PRO A 95 -5.95 -10.06 -16.78
C PRO A 95 -4.92 -10.27 -15.66
N GLU A 96 -4.21 -9.21 -15.26
CA GLU A 96 -3.16 -9.28 -14.24
C GLU A 96 -3.77 -9.50 -12.86
N LEU A 97 -4.77 -8.69 -12.52
CA LEU A 97 -5.49 -8.82 -11.26
C LEU A 97 -6.32 -10.11 -11.23
N TYR A 98 -6.92 -10.48 -12.36
CA TYR A 98 -7.65 -11.75 -12.49
C TYR A 98 -6.74 -12.95 -12.22
N ALA A 99 -5.56 -13.02 -12.84
CA ALA A 99 -4.62 -14.12 -12.65
C ALA A 99 -4.02 -14.16 -11.23
N ALA A 100 -3.77 -13.00 -10.62
CA ALA A 100 -3.37 -12.95 -9.21
C ALA A 100 -4.49 -13.49 -8.30
N ALA A 101 -5.72 -13.01 -8.46
CA ALA A 101 -6.85 -13.38 -7.61
C ALA A 101 -7.29 -14.84 -7.77
N HIS A 102 -7.37 -15.34 -9.01
CA HIS A 102 -7.99 -16.65 -9.30
C HIS A 102 -6.98 -17.78 -9.49
N SER A 103 -5.74 -17.45 -9.91
CA SER A 103 -4.70 -18.46 -10.16
C SER A 103 -3.55 -18.39 -9.16
N GLY A 104 -3.61 -17.49 -8.17
CA GLY A 104 -2.54 -17.30 -7.20
C GLY A 104 -1.21 -16.86 -7.83
N THR A 105 -1.26 -16.31 -9.06
CA THR A 105 -0.06 -16.04 -9.83
C THR A 105 0.66 -14.80 -9.28
N ARG A 106 1.99 -14.84 -9.32
CA ARG A 106 2.81 -13.66 -9.05
C ARG A 106 3.02 -12.86 -10.32
N ILE A 107 2.46 -11.66 -10.38
CA ILE A 107 2.49 -10.75 -11.54
C ILE A 107 3.02 -9.39 -11.11
N THR A 108 3.66 -8.67 -12.03
CA THR A 108 4.05 -7.26 -11.84
C THR A 108 3.29 -6.39 -12.82
N THR A 109 2.53 -5.42 -12.30
CA THR A 109 1.73 -4.49 -13.10
C THR A 109 2.62 -3.52 -13.90
N PRO A 110 2.11 -2.82 -14.92
CA PRO A 110 2.87 -1.80 -15.66
C PRO A 110 3.43 -0.69 -14.76
N ALA A 111 2.71 -0.34 -13.68
CA ALA A 111 3.17 0.63 -12.69
C ALA A 111 4.18 0.05 -11.66
N GLY A 112 4.58 -1.21 -11.84
CA GLY A 112 5.57 -1.91 -11.02
C GLY A 112 5.04 -2.43 -9.68
N MET A 113 3.72 -2.63 -9.54
CA MET A 113 3.13 -3.28 -8.37
C MET A 113 3.28 -4.80 -8.50
N VAL A 114 3.84 -5.45 -7.48
CA VAL A 114 3.91 -6.92 -7.44
C VAL A 114 2.67 -7.44 -6.74
N LEU A 115 1.81 -8.14 -7.48
CA LEU A 115 0.68 -8.89 -6.96
C LEU A 115 1.13 -10.34 -6.82
N ASP A 116 1.04 -10.91 -5.63
CA ASP A 116 1.38 -12.30 -5.38
C ASP A 116 0.18 -13.01 -4.76
N GLY A 117 -0.69 -13.55 -5.61
CA GLY A 117 -1.91 -14.20 -5.15
C GLY A 117 -1.69 -15.49 -4.35
N SER A 118 -0.45 -16.01 -4.33
CA SER A 118 -0.10 -17.14 -3.46
C SER A 118 0.16 -16.71 -2.01
N LEU A 119 0.44 -15.43 -1.79
CA LEU A 119 0.78 -14.86 -0.47
C LEU A 119 -0.26 -13.86 0.03
N ASP A 120 -0.90 -13.14 -0.88
CA ASP A 120 -1.81 -12.03 -0.59
C ASP A 120 -3.21 -12.37 -1.09
N LYS A 121 -4.23 -12.06 -0.28
CA LYS A 121 -5.61 -12.05 -0.77
C LYS A 121 -5.79 -10.84 -1.69
N VAL A 122 -6.16 -11.11 -2.93
CA VAL A 122 -6.40 -10.12 -3.98
C VAL A 122 -7.84 -10.29 -4.47
N GLU A 123 -8.59 -9.20 -4.51
CA GLU A 123 -9.89 -9.13 -5.17
C GLU A 123 -9.69 -9.00 -6.68
N GLY A 124 -10.31 -9.90 -7.45
CA GLY A 124 -10.24 -9.91 -8.91
C GLY A 124 -11.41 -9.17 -9.55
N PRO A 125 -11.29 -8.76 -10.84
CA PRO A 125 -12.43 -8.25 -11.59
C PRO A 125 -13.50 -9.34 -11.77
N LEU A 126 -14.76 -8.93 -11.91
CA LEU A 126 -15.86 -9.84 -12.27
C LEU A 126 -15.75 -10.33 -13.72
N ALA A 127 -15.32 -9.44 -14.63
CA ALA A 127 -15.09 -9.77 -16.03
C ALA A 127 -13.75 -10.50 -16.20
N ALA A 128 -13.80 -11.78 -16.57
CA ALA A 128 -12.60 -12.59 -16.78
C ALA A 128 -11.80 -12.18 -18.03
N ASP A 129 -12.50 -11.69 -19.05
CA ASP A 129 -11.93 -11.23 -20.31
C ASP A 129 -12.87 -10.19 -20.97
N ALA A 130 -12.47 -9.68 -22.14
CA ALA A 130 -13.20 -8.65 -22.87
C ALA A 130 -14.53 -9.11 -23.49
N ALA A 131 -14.85 -10.41 -23.49
CA ALA A 131 -16.12 -10.93 -23.96
C ALA A 131 -17.09 -11.23 -22.80
N ALA A 132 -16.64 -11.13 -21.55
CA ALA A 132 -17.48 -11.36 -20.39
C ALA A 132 -18.46 -10.19 -20.17
N ASP A 133 -19.70 -10.55 -19.85
CA ASP A 133 -20.80 -9.66 -19.43
C ASP A 133 -21.37 -10.19 -18.09
N PRO A 134 -20.70 -9.91 -16.95
CA PRO A 134 -21.11 -10.42 -15.65
C PRO A 134 -22.49 -9.98 -15.15
N ASP A 135 -22.99 -8.79 -15.52
CA ASP A 135 -24.31 -8.30 -15.09
C ASP A 135 -25.44 -8.51 -16.10
N GLY A 136 -25.11 -8.91 -17.34
CA GLY A 136 -26.07 -9.34 -18.34
C GLY A 136 -26.83 -8.19 -19.01
N ASP A 137 -26.26 -6.98 -19.02
CA ASP A 137 -26.89 -5.82 -19.65
C ASP A 137 -26.65 -5.75 -21.17
N GLY A 138 -25.83 -6.67 -21.71
CA GLY A 138 -25.48 -6.77 -23.12
C GLY A 138 -24.29 -5.93 -23.54
N VAL A 139 -23.64 -5.23 -22.61
CA VAL A 139 -22.40 -4.49 -22.80
C VAL A 139 -21.23 -5.33 -22.30
N THR A 140 -20.15 -5.37 -23.07
CA THR A 140 -18.91 -6.08 -22.70
C THR A 140 -17.74 -5.12 -22.78
N ASN A 141 -16.65 -5.42 -22.06
CA ASN A 141 -15.43 -4.63 -22.10
C ASN A 141 -15.64 -3.14 -21.79
N GLU A 142 -16.49 -2.84 -20.80
CA GLU A 142 -16.86 -1.48 -20.41
C GLU A 142 -15.66 -0.63 -20.00
N VAL A 143 -14.75 -1.22 -19.21
CA VAL A 143 -13.46 -0.61 -18.88
C VAL A 143 -12.32 -1.54 -19.34
N PRO A 144 -11.72 -1.26 -20.51
CA PRO A 144 -10.61 -2.05 -21.02
C PRO A 144 -9.35 -1.95 -20.13
N THR A 145 -8.47 -2.96 -20.22
CA THR A 145 -7.21 -3.01 -19.44
C THR A 145 -6.36 -1.74 -19.61
N SER A 146 -6.35 -1.14 -20.80
CA SER A 146 -5.59 0.09 -21.06
C SER A 146 -6.07 1.29 -20.22
N LEU A 147 -7.37 1.37 -19.89
CA LEU A 147 -7.88 2.38 -18.98
C LEU A 147 -7.47 2.10 -17.53
N VAL A 148 -7.48 0.83 -17.12
CA VAL A 148 -6.98 0.42 -15.79
C VAL A 148 -5.50 0.79 -15.63
N ASP A 149 -4.67 0.49 -16.64
CA ASP A 149 -3.25 0.84 -16.67
C ASP A 149 -3.04 2.35 -16.56
N TYR A 150 -3.82 3.12 -17.32
CA TYR A 150 -3.75 4.58 -17.29
C TYR A 150 -4.15 5.15 -15.92
N LEU A 151 -5.22 4.63 -15.30
CA LEU A 151 -5.68 5.05 -13.98
C LEU A 151 -4.66 4.71 -12.89
N GLU A 152 -4.07 3.51 -12.91
CA GLU A 152 -3.01 3.11 -11.99
C GLU A 152 -1.80 4.04 -12.13
N PHE A 153 -1.35 4.29 -13.37
CA PHE A 153 -0.26 5.19 -13.67
C PHE A 153 -0.55 6.62 -13.18
N TYR A 154 -1.73 7.15 -13.49
CA TYR A 154 -2.12 8.51 -13.13
C TYR A 154 -2.15 8.70 -11.61
N LEU A 155 -2.79 7.78 -10.87
CA LEU A 155 -2.91 7.85 -9.42
C LEU A 155 -1.56 7.65 -8.72
N LEU A 156 -0.71 6.75 -9.23
CA LEU A 156 0.65 6.58 -8.69
C LEU A 156 1.46 7.88 -8.81
N ASN A 157 1.31 8.60 -9.92
CA ASN A 157 2.04 9.82 -10.22
C ASN A 157 1.34 11.10 -9.76
N TYR A 158 0.26 10.98 -8.97
CA TYR A 158 -0.45 12.14 -8.46
C TYR A 158 0.46 12.95 -7.51
N PHE A 159 0.35 14.27 -7.58
CA PHE A 159 1.27 15.16 -6.87
C PHE A 159 1.07 15.06 -5.35
N LYS A 160 2.19 15.08 -4.62
CA LYS A 160 2.15 15.17 -3.16
C LYS A 160 1.57 16.53 -2.74
N PRO A 161 0.73 16.57 -1.69
CA PRO A 161 0.13 17.82 -1.23
C PRO A 161 1.19 18.82 -0.76
N ALA A 162 0.91 20.10 -0.92
CA ALA A 162 1.75 21.18 -0.40
C ALA A 162 1.65 21.27 1.13
N THR A 163 2.74 21.63 1.78
CA THR A 163 2.68 22.16 3.15
C THR A 163 2.62 23.68 3.08
N CYS A 164 1.51 24.26 3.55
CA CYS A 164 1.32 25.71 3.62
C CYS A 164 2.25 26.37 4.65
N GLU A 165 2.12 27.69 4.80
CA GLU A 165 2.88 28.49 5.77
C GLU A 165 3.01 27.80 7.14
N GLN A 166 4.24 27.75 7.66
CA GLN A 166 4.54 27.25 8.99
C GLN A 166 4.93 28.42 9.89
N ASN A 167 4.09 28.74 10.86
CA ASN A 167 4.29 29.87 11.78
C ASN A 167 4.46 29.37 13.23
N HIS A 168 4.50 30.31 14.18
CA HIS A 168 4.67 29.96 15.60
C HIS A 168 3.56 29.03 16.12
N GLU A 169 2.31 29.22 15.68
CA GLU A 169 1.18 28.39 16.09
C GLU A 169 1.25 26.99 15.49
N THR A 170 1.62 26.84 14.22
CA THR A 170 1.80 25.48 13.63
C THR A 170 2.95 24.73 14.28
N ALA A 171 4.04 25.42 14.62
CA ALA A 171 5.17 24.84 15.36
C ALA A 171 4.77 24.43 16.79
N ARG A 172 3.98 25.27 17.48
CA ARG A 172 3.42 24.95 18.81
C ARG A 172 2.48 23.75 18.74
N GLY A 173 1.58 23.69 17.76
CA GLY A 173 0.67 22.57 17.54
C GLY A 173 1.42 21.26 17.29
N ARG A 174 2.48 21.28 16.47
CA ARG A 174 3.35 20.12 16.23
C ARG A 174 4.01 19.61 17.51
N ARG A 175 4.50 20.51 18.38
CA ARG A 175 5.07 20.13 19.68
C ARG A 175 4.02 19.50 20.58
N ILE A 176 2.80 20.04 20.63
CA ILE A 176 1.70 19.46 21.40
C ILE A 176 1.38 18.05 20.90
N LEU A 177 1.25 17.85 19.58
CA LEU A 177 0.99 16.55 18.97
C LEU A 177 2.04 15.49 19.36
N GLN A 178 3.30 15.89 19.46
CA GLN A 178 4.39 15.05 19.93
C GLN A 178 4.28 14.76 21.43
N GLN A 179 4.03 15.79 22.25
CA GLN A 179 3.94 15.67 23.71
C GLN A 179 2.81 14.76 24.17
N ILE A 180 1.67 14.78 23.47
CA ILE A 180 0.52 13.91 23.78
C ILE A 180 0.64 12.50 23.18
N GLY A 181 1.73 12.21 22.47
CA GLY A 181 2.02 10.87 21.94
C GLY A 181 1.35 10.52 20.60
N CYS A 182 0.62 11.44 19.96
CA CYS A 182 -0.04 11.17 18.67
C CYS A 182 0.97 10.79 17.57
N THR A 183 2.19 11.34 17.62
CA THR A 183 3.24 11.04 16.63
C THR A 183 3.91 9.69 16.81
N VAL A 184 3.49 8.87 17.79
CA VAL A 184 3.96 7.48 17.91
C VAL A 184 3.40 6.63 16.76
N CYS A 185 2.13 6.84 16.40
CA CYS A 185 1.49 6.18 15.26
C CYS A 185 1.37 7.11 14.05
N HIS A 186 1.03 8.39 14.25
CA HIS A 186 0.94 9.38 13.17
C HIS A 186 2.30 10.02 12.88
N ARG A 187 3.20 9.24 12.28
CA ARG A 187 4.55 9.69 11.90
C ARG A 187 4.45 10.81 10.87
N ALA A 188 5.15 11.92 11.12
CA ALA A 188 5.14 13.07 10.22
C ALA A 188 5.76 12.75 8.85
N ASN A 189 6.77 11.89 8.83
CA ASN A 189 7.48 11.50 7.62
C ASN A 189 7.61 9.98 7.56
N LEU A 190 7.26 9.41 6.41
CA LEU A 190 7.40 7.99 6.10
C LEU A 190 8.20 7.88 4.80
N PRO A 191 9.54 7.78 4.87
CA PRO A 191 10.38 7.84 3.68
C PRO A 191 10.20 6.58 2.82
N VAL A 192 10.04 6.78 1.52
CA VAL A 192 9.98 5.70 0.53
C VAL A 192 11.40 5.49 -0.02
N ALA A 193 11.91 4.26 0.07
CA ALA A 193 13.27 3.93 -0.38
C ALA A 193 13.33 3.73 -1.91
N ARG A 194 12.28 3.16 -2.49
CA ARG A 194 12.12 2.94 -3.92
C ARG A 194 10.85 3.62 -4.41
N ASP A 195 11.02 4.84 -4.90
CA ASP A 195 9.96 5.59 -5.55
C ASP A 195 9.70 5.01 -6.96
N ARG A 196 8.44 4.69 -7.26
CA ARG A 196 8.00 4.17 -8.57
C ARG A 196 7.44 5.26 -9.49
N ARG A 197 7.34 6.50 -8.98
CA ARG A 197 6.85 7.64 -9.77
C ARG A 197 7.86 8.05 -10.83
N VAL A 198 7.35 8.49 -11.98
CA VAL A 198 8.19 8.99 -13.08
C VAL A 198 8.69 10.42 -12.82
N ALA A 199 8.00 11.15 -11.94
CA ALA A 199 8.41 12.47 -11.54
C ALA A 199 8.00 12.72 -10.08
N ASP A 200 8.83 13.47 -9.36
CA ASP A 200 8.45 14.08 -8.09
C ASP A 200 8.25 15.57 -8.30
N VAL A 201 7.04 16.05 -8.03
CA VAL A 201 6.70 17.47 -8.06
C VAL A 201 6.52 17.93 -6.62
N GLU A 202 7.27 18.97 -6.27
CA GLU A 202 7.16 19.65 -4.98
C GLU A 202 6.32 20.90 -5.12
N THR A 203 5.28 20.99 -4.29
CA THR A 203 4.51 22.22 -4.15
C THR A 203 4.97 22.94 -2.89
N VAL A 204 5.70 24.04 -3.08
CA VAL A 204 6.37 24.79 -2.01
C VAL A 204 5.65 26.11 -1.78
N TYR A 205 5.40 26.44 -0.52
CA TYR A 205 4.86 27.75 -0.14
C TYR A 205 5.93 28.84 -0.31
N ASP A 206 5.59 29.89 -1.05
CA ASP A 206 6.39 31.10 -1.21
C ASP A 206 5.91 32.16 -0.20
N PRO A 207 6.67 32.44 0.87
CA PRO A 207 6.27 33.42 1.88
C PRO A 207 6.35 34.87 1.39
N ALA A 208 7.11 35.16 0.32
CA ALA A 208 7.22 36.50 -0.24
C ALA A 208 5.99 36.84 -1.10
N GLN A 209 5.41 35.84 -1.77
CA GLN A 209 4.25 36.02 -2.63
C GLN A 209 2.93 35.58 -1.97
N GLY A 210 2.98 34.84 -0.87
CA GLY A 210 1.80 34.27 -0.22
C GLY A 210 1.12 33.18 -1.06
N THR A 211 1.81 32.60 -2.04
CA THR A 211 1.30 31.62 -2.99
C THR A 211 2.03 30.28 -2.86
N THR A 212 1.47 29.22 -3.44
CA THR A 212 2.17 27.94 -3.60
C THR A 212 2.66 27.78 -5.04
N THR A 213 3.91 27.36 -5.20
CA THR A 213 4.50 27.10 -6.52
C THR A 213 4.89 25.64 -6.67
N ALA A 214 4.52 25.04 -7.79
CA ALA A 214 4.93 23.68 -8.13
C ALA A 214 6.28 23.71 -8.86
N ARG A 215 7.21 22.86 -8.42
CA ARG A 215 8.54 22.70 -9.03
C ARG A 215 8.81 21.22 -9.23
N CYS A 216 9.37 20.85 -10.37
CA CYS A 216 9.85 19.49 -10.57
C CYS A 216 11.10 19.28 -9.69
N ALA A 217 10.99 18.41 -8.70
CA ALA A 217 12.06 18.09 -7.76
C ALA A 217 12.97 16.96 -8.30
N ARG A 218 12.39 16.03 -9.06
CA ARG A 218 13.11 14.94 -9.72
C ARG A 218 12.36 14.45 -10.97
N LEU A 219 13.10 14.15 -12.04
CA LEU A 219 12.65 13.35 -13.17
C LEU A 219 13.40 12.00 -13.12
N SER A 220 12.70 10.89 -13.35
CA SER A 220 13.27 9.54 -13.43
C SER A 220 13.92 9.26 -14.77
#